data_AF-A0A355SI90-F1
#
_entry.id   AF-A0A355SI90-F1
#
_cell.length_a   1.000
_cell.length_b   1.000
_cell.length_c   1.000
_cell.angle_alpha   90.00
_cell.angle_beta   90.00
_cell.angle_gamma   90.00
#
_symmetry.space_group_name_H-M   'P 1'
#
loop_
_entity.id
_entity.type
_entity.pdbx_description
1 polymer ?
#
loop_
_entity_poly.entity_id
_entity_poly.type
_entity_poly.pdbx_seq_one_letter_code
_entity_poly.pdbx_strand_id
1 'polypeptide(L)' 'FANVIDDHLMKISHVMRGVEYLSSTPKYNLLYNAFGWEIPVYIHLPLIIKEDGKKLAKREGDASFEDFYNKGYLTQA' A
#
# COMPACT_ATOMS: atom_id res chain seq x y z
N PHE A 1 -3.75 9.57 10.19
CA PHE A 1 -3.12 10.73 10.86
C PHE A 1 -1.66 10.41 11.15
N ALA A 2 -1.34 9.35 11.91
CA ALA A 2 0.04 8.95 12.21
C ALA A 2 0.90 8.87 10.95
N ASN A 3 0.46 8.14 9.92
CA ASN A 3 1.19 8.02 8.66
C ASN A 3 1.58 9.37 8.04
N VAL A 4 0.70 10.38 8.04
CA VAL A 4 0.98 11.70 7.43
C VAL A 4 2.09 12.42 8.19
N ILE A 5 2.07 12.31 9.52
CA ILE A 5 3.08 12.91 10.39
C ILE A 5 4.41 12.19 10.19
N ASP A 6 4.40 10.86 10.23
CA ASP A 6 5.61 10.05 10.08
C ASP A 6 6.23 10.21 8.69
N ASP A 7 5.42 10.20 7.63
CA ASP A 7 5.86 10.42 6.25
C ASP A 7 6.60 11.77 6.13
N HIS A 8 6.05 12.84 6.72
CA HIS A 8 6.68 14.15 6.72
C HIS A 8 7.98 14.18 7.53
N LEU A 9 7.97 13.67 8.77
CA LEU A 9 9.14 13.66 9.65
C LEU A 9 10.29 12.80 9.10
N MET A 10 9.96 11.71 8.40
CA MET A 10 10.91 10.83 7.72
C MET A 10 11.27 11.32 6.31
N LYS A 11 10.71 12.44 5.85
CA LYS A 11 10.99 13.06 4.54
C LYS A 11 10.67 12.14 3.36
N ILE A 12 9.56 11.41 3.45
CA ILE A 12 9.08 10.56 2.36
C ILE A 12 8.59 11.46 1.22
N SER A 13 9.20 11.30 0.04
CA SER A 13 8.84 12.07 -1.16
C SER A 13 7.82 11.35 -2.05
N HIS A 14 7.79 10.01 -2.01
CA HIS A 14 6.93 9.17 -2.82
C HIS A 14 6.25 8.13 -1.94
N VAL A 15 4.92 8.07 -1.99
CA VAL A 15 4.11 7.12 -1.23
C VAL A 15 3.51 6.11 -2.21
N MET A 16 4.08 4.91 -2.21
CA MET A 16 3.57 3.77 -2.99
C MET A 16 2.66 2.91 -2.11
N ARG A 17 1.41 2.69 -2.52
CA ARG A 17 0.44 1.90 -1.75
C ARG A 17 -0.65 1.31 -2.62
N GLY A 18 -1.41 0.37 -2.08
CA GLY A 18 -2.54 -0.23 -2.81
C GLY A 18 -3.66 0.79 -3.15
N VAL A 19 -4.36 0.54 -4.26
CA VAL A 19 -5.46 1.38 -4.78
C VAL A 19 -6.63 1.52 -3.80
N GLU A 20 -6.79 0.63 -2.83
CA GLU A 20 -7.79 0.77 -1.76
C GLU A 20 -7.67 2.08 -0.97
N TYR A 21 -6.48 2.70 -0.97
CA TYR A 21 -6.26 3.98 -0.30
C TYR A 21 -6.48 5.21 -1.19
N LEU A 22 -6.81 5.03 -2.46
CA LEU A 22 -7.01 6.14 -3.40
C LEU A 22 -8.07 7.13 -2.87
N SER A 23 -9.22 6.62 -2.44
CA SER A 23 -10.32 7.42 -1.87
C SER A 23 -9.97 8.14 -0.56
N SER A 24 -8.94 7.68 0.15
CA SER A 24 -8.46 8.30 1.39
C SER A 24 -7.44 9.41 1.14
N THR A 25 -6.80 9.43 -0.03
CA THR A 25 -5.76 10.40 -0.42
C THR A 25 -6.21 11.86 -0.23
N PRO A 26 -7.43 12.27 -0.63
CA PRO A 26 -7.91 13.64 -0.40
C PRO A 26 -7.89 14.04 1.08
N LYS A 27 -8.20 13.10 2.00
CA LYS A 27 -8.17 13.36 3.44
C LYS A 27 -6.75 13.57 3.95
N TYR A 28 -5.77 12.85 3.42
CA TYR A 28 -4.37 13.06 3.76
C TYR A 28 -3.87 14.41 3.24
N ASN A 29 -4.25 14.80 2.03
CA ASN A 29 -3.89 16.10 1.47
C ASN A 29 -4.43 17.26 2.33
N LEU A 30 -5.64 17.14 2.89
CA LEU A 30 -6.16 18.13 3.84
C LEU A 30 -5.27 18.27 5.08
N LEU A 31 -4.71 17.17 5.60
CA LEU A 31 -3.79 17.21 6.72
C LEU A 31 -2.45 17.89 6.33
N TYR A 32 -1.86 17.51 5.19
CA TYR A 32 -0.67 18.16 4.67
C TYR A 32 -0.88 19.68 4.49
N ASN A 33 -2.01 20.08 3.88
CA ASN A 33 -2.38 21.47 3.72
C ASN A 33 -2.56 22.20 5.07
N ALA A 34 -3.20 21.56 6.05
CA ALA A 34 -3.43 22.16 7.37
C ALA A 34 -2.13 22.45 8.13
N PHE A 35 -1.10 21.63 7.91
CA PHE A 35 0.24 21.86 8.49
C PHE A 35 1.15 22.72 7.60
N GLY A 36 0.71 23.10 6.39
CA GLY A 36 1.54 23.84 5.44
C GLY A 36 2.70 23.01 4.88
N TRP A 37 2.55 21.69 4.81
CA TRP A 37 3.56 20.77 4.32
C TRP A 37 3.38 20.44 2.84
N GLU A 38 4.49 20.08 2.18
CA GLU A 38 4.47 19.59 0.80
C GLU A 38 3.81 18.21 0.74
N ILE A 39 2.90 18.03 -0.21
CA ILE A 39 2.20 16.77 -0.44
C ILE A 39 3.13 15.84 -1.23
N PRO A 40 3.37 14.59 -0.78
CA PRO A 40 4.22 13.66 -1.51
C PRO A 40 3.56 13.16 -2.80
N VAL A 41 4.36 12.63 -3.71
CA VAL A 41 3.85 11.99 -4.92
C VAL A 41 3.21 10.65 -4.55
N TYR A 42 1.94 10.45 -4.87
CA TYR A 42 1.25 9.19 -4.63
C TYR A 42 1.29 8.28 -5.86
N ILE A 43 1.58 7.00 -5.62
CA ILE A 43 1.52 5.94 -6.64
C ILE A 43 0.61 4.83 -6.09
N HIS A 44 -0.55 4.65 -6.73
CA HIS A 44 -1.52 3.64 -6.32
C HIS A 44 -1.40 2.38 -7.17
N LEU A 45 -1.00 1.28 -6.54
CA LEU A 45 -0.80 -0.01 -7.20
C LEU A 45 -2.13 -0.76 -7.34
N PRO A 46 -2.38 -1.41 -8.49
CA PRO A 46 -3.60 -2.21 -8.70
C PRO A 46 -3.64 -3.41 -7.76
N LEU A 47 -4.84 -3.97 -7.60
CA LEU A 47 -5.02 -5.20 -6.83
C LEU A 47 -4.49 -6.41 -7.61
N ILE A 48 -3.86 -7.33 -6.88
CA ILE A 48 -3.61 -8.67 -7.40
C ILE A 48 -4.93 -9.45 -7.29
N ILE A 49 -5.38 -9.96 -8.44
CA ILE A 49 -6.63 -10.69 -8.60
C ILE A 49 -6.36 -12.15 -8.92
N LYS A 50 -7.28 -13.02 -8.51
CA LYS A 50 -7.35 -14.43 -8.92
C LYS A 50 -7.85 -14.53 -10.36
N GLU A 51 -7.72 -15.72 -10.94
CA GLU A 51 -8.30 -16.04 -12.25
C GLU A 51 -9.83 -15.84 -12.29
N ASP A 52 -10.52 -16.04 -11.16
CA ASP A 52 -11.96 -15.81 -11.02
C ASP A 52 -12.35 -14.33 -10.82
N GLY A 53 -11.37 -13.41 -10.85
CA GLY A 53 -11.56 -11.97 -10.70
C GLY A 53 -11.70 -11.48 -9.26
N LYS A 54 -11.68 -12.36 -8.25
CA LYS A 54 -11.71 -11.94 -6.85
C LYS A 54 -10.35 -11.44 -6.37
N LYS A 55 -10.36 -10.56 -5.35
CA LYS A 55 -9.14 -10.10 -4.68
C LYS A 55 -8.50 -11.26 -3.92
N LEU A 56 -7.17 -11.34 -3.94
CA LEU A 56 -6.44 -12.23 -3.02
C LEU A 56 -6.71 -11.84 -1.56
N ALA A 57 -7.10 -12.81 -0.76
CA ALA A 57 -7.41 -12.67 0.65
C ALA A 57 -6.93 -13.90 1.43
N LYS A 58 -6.05 -13.70 2.42
CA LYS A 58 -5.58 -14.77 3.34
C LYS A 58 -6.74 -15.55 3.99
N ARG A 59 -7.86 -14.87 4.25
CA ARG A 59 -9.07 -15.48 4.85
C ARG A 59 -9.77 -16.48 3.94
N GLU A 60 -9.52 -16.43 2.63
CA GLU A 60 -10.06 -17.38 1.65
C GLU A 60 -9.08 -18.54 1.37
N GLY A 61 -8.02 -18.68 2.17
CA GLY A 61 -7.02 -19.74 2.00
C GLY A 61 -5.94 -19.44 0.97
N ASP A 62 -5.86 -18.19 0.49
CA ASP A 62 -4.83 -17.78 -0.45
C ASP A 62 -3.44 -17.81 0.18
N ALA A 63 -2.47 -18.25 -0.62
CA ALA A 63 -1.09 -18.44 -0.18
C ALA A 63 -0.46 -17.14 0.35
N SER A 64 0.20 -17.28 1.49
CA SER A 64 1.08 -16.28 2.08
C SER A 64 2.51 -16.44 1.56
N PHE A 65 3.36 -15.44 1.83
CA PHE A 65 4.79 -15.53 1.54
C PHE A 65 5.45 -16.79 2.13
N GLU A 66 5.10 -17.14 3.37
CA GLU A 66 5.69 -18.25 4.09
C GLU A 66 5.31 -19.61 3.47
N ASP A 67 4.13 -19.72 2.88
CA ASP A 67 3.72 -20.93 2.15
C ASP A 67 4.62 -21.20 0.94
N PHE A 68 5.03 -20.16 0.21
CA PHE A 68 5.95 -20.29 -0.91
C PHE A 68 7.39 -20.59 -0.43
N TYR A 69 7.83 -19.92 0.63
CA TYR A 69 9.13 -20.19 1.24
C TYR A 69 9.27 -21.65 1.69
N ASN A 70 8.27 -22.17 2.42
CA ASN A 70 8.26 -23.55 2.93
C ASN A 70 8.12 -24.60 1.81
N LYS A 71 7.52 -24.24 0.67
CA LYS A 71 7.49 -25.08 -0.53
C LYS A 71 8.81 -25.10 -1.30
N GLY A 72 9.81 -24.31 -0.90
CA GLY A 72 11.14 -24.28 -1.51
C GLY A 72 11.22 -23.43 -2.78
N TYR A 73 10.31 -22.46 -2.97
CA TYR A 73 10.43 -21.51 -4.07
C TYR A 73 11.67 -20.62 -3.87
N LEU A 74 12.38 -20.34 -4.96
CA LEU A 74 13.51 -19.42 -4.96
C LEU A 74 13.03 -17.99 -4.75
N THR A 75 13.78 -17.19 -3.99
CA THR A 75 13.44 -15.79 -3.70
C THR A 75 13.35 -14.89 -4.94
N GLN A 76 14.00 -15.28 -6.04
CA GLN A 76 14.06 -14.54 -7.30
C GLN A 76 12.99 -14.97 -8.31
N ALA A 77 12.22 -16.02 -8.01
CA ALA A 77 11.21 -16.60 -8.90
C ALA A 77 9.83 -15.94 -8.74
#